data_AF-A0A261A0Z1-F1
#
_entry.id   AF-A0A261A0Z1-F1
#
_cell.length_a   1.000
_cell.length_b   1.000
_cell.length_c   1.000
_cell.angle_alpha   90.00
_cell.angle_beta   90.00
_cell.angle_gamma   90.00
#
_symmetry.space_group_name_H-M   'P 1'
#
loop_
_entity.id
_entity.type
_entity.pdbx_description
1 polymer ?
#
loop_
_entity_poly.entity_id
_entity_poly.type
_entity_poly.pdbx_seq_one_letter_code
_entity_poly.pdbx_strand_id
1 'polypeptide(L)'
;MLLLKFPTLVQKEILDCFKLEDLVILSSCSKRTNNLIRAIQMSRLSKIKTIRYGLSDSESIDICAISDTVQMYIGIGYDAWERQDLAPMEVFGVSRVDTFRPNNFSEKEEFDTVRRTIIIEGIHNCLLDLFGSSVNYELRSYDRQLPPSLKNIKNSHIASLAGTDAEKLEACFRKSPHQEYIALDGMGPLKLCRNSVINQTEYLIVSCFETCGDDILRSFKGKCLNLISVHLQQSTITKFLNDWKSDLGFQNLKFLSICHSYNKNWDIAKIMEDSGARRLLDYTVLKWKERRLSTVSSGHNEWKERLLVTRKYVDRDSDGERAFVHISPREFYFVVGSSAEITNGR
;
A
#
# COMPACT_ATOMS: atom_id res chain seq x y z
N MET A 1 15.51 29.04 -21.64
CA MET A 1 14.31 29.48 -20.88
C MET A 1 14.55 30.88 -20.29
N LEU A 2 13.69 31.86 -20.60
CA LEU A 2 13.85 33.26 -20.16
C LEU A 2 13.74 33.44 -18.64
N LEU A 3 12.91 32.63 -17.97
CA LEU A 3 12.72 32.66 -16.52
C LEU A 3 14.05 32.62 -15.74
N LEU A 4 15.04 31.86 -16.20
CA LEU A 4 16.34 31.72 -15.54
C LEU A 4 17.22 32.98 -15.61
N LYS A 5 16.86 33.96 -16.45
CA LYS A 5 17.60 35.22 -16.63
C LYS A 5 17.07 36.36 -15.75
N PHE A 6 15.86 36.24 -15.21
CA PHE A 6 15.29 37.28 -14.35
C PHE A 6 15.97 37.32 -12.96
N PRO A 7 15.94 38.47 -12.27
CA PRO A 7 16.33 38.56 -10.87
C PRO A 7 15.48 37.64 -9.98
N THR A 8 16.04 37.19 -8.85
CA THR A 8 15.39 36.21 -7.95
C THR A 8 14.02 36.67 -7.45
N LEU A 9 13.84 37.96 -7.18
CA LEU A 9 12.53 38.50 -6.77
C LEU A 9 11.48 38.32 -7.87
N VAL A 10 11.83 38.65 -9.12
CA VAL A 10 10.95 38.47 -10.28
C VAL A 10 10.67 36.99 -10.54
N GLN A 11 11.68 36.13 -10.40
CA GLN A 11 11.50 34.68 -10.49
C GLN A 11 10.51 34.16 -9.44
N LYS A 12 10.60 34.67 -8.20
CA LYS A 12 9.68 34.30 -7.13
C LYS A 12 8.24 34.71 -7.44
N GLU A 13 8.02 35.96 -7.80
CA GLU A 13 6.68 36.46 -8.16
C GLU A 13 6.07 35.65 -9.31
N ILE A 14 6.85 35.31 -10.34
CA ILE A 14 6.40 34.46 -11.43
C ILE A 14 6.02 33.05 -10.94
N LEU A 15 6.89 32.42 -10.14
CA LEU A 15 6.66 31.07 -9.62
C LEU A 15 5.50 30.99 -8.61
N ASP A 16 5.22 32.08 -7.89
CA ASP A 16 4.09 32.19 -6.96
C ASP A 16 2.74 32.24 -7.71
N CYS A 17 2.71 32.74 -8.95
CA CYS A 17 1.54 32.70 -9.82
C CYS A 17 1.22 31.31 -10.38
N PHE A 18 2.21 30.40 -10.42
CA PHE A 18 2.03 29.05 -10.94
C PHE A 18 1.37 28.12 -9.91
N LYS A 19 0.47 27.26 -10.38
CA LYS A 19 -0.04 26.16 -9.57
C LYS A 19 1.05 25.12 -9.36
N LEU A 20 0.87 24.24 -8.37
CA LEU A 20 1.87 23.23 -8.07
C LEU A 20 2.09 22.24 -9.24
N GLU A 21 1.05 21.95 -10.01
CA GLU A 21 1.09 21.16 -11.24
C GLU A 21 1.99 21.79 -12.32
N ASP A 22 1.85 23.10 -12.55
CA ASP A 22 2.72 23.83 -13.47
C ASP A 22 4.17 23.80 -13.01
N LEU A 23 4.41 23.91 -11.70
CA LEU A 23 5.76 23.82 -11.13
C LEU A 23 6.38 22.45 -11.35
N VAL A 24 5.61 21.36 -11.26
CA VAL A 24 6.09 20.00 -11.55
C VAL A 24 6.51 19.89 -13.02
N ILE A 25 5.65 20.34 -13.94
CA ILE A 25 5.95 20.32 -15.38
C ILE A 25 7.16 21.20 -15.72
N LEU A 26 7.24 22.39 -15.11
CA LEU A 26 8.35 23.31 -15.34
C LEU A 26 9.66 22.76 -14.78
N SER A 27 9.60 22.04 -13.64
CA SER A 27 10.78 21.42 -13.02
C SER A 27 11.42 20.35 -13.90
N SER A 28 10.64 19.62 -14.69
CA SER A 28 11.15 18.56 -15.57
C SER A 28 11.83 19.11 -16.83
N CYS A 29 11.68 20.41 -17.16
CA CYS A 29 12.31 21.00 -18.34
C CYS A 29 13.85 21.07 -18.25
N SER A 30 14.42 21.26 -17.05
CA SER A 30 15.88 21.21 -16.85
C SER A 30 16.28 21.11 -15.38
N LYS A 31 17.46 20.54 -15.10
CA LYS A 31 18.03 20.53 -13.73
C LYS A 31 18.17 21.92 -13.13
N ARG A 32 18.50 22.94 -13.94
CA ARG A 32 18.64 24.32 -13.47
C ARG A 32 17.29 24.92 -13.09
N THR A 33 16.24 24.60 -13.84
CA THR A 33 14.87 24.98 -13.50
C THR A 33 14.40 24.30 -12.23
N ASN A 34 14.62 23.00 -12.10
CA ASN A 34 14.28 22.25 -10.89
C ASN A 34 14.96 22.87 -9.65
N ASN A 35 16.27 23.10 -9.71
CA ASN A 35 17.01 23.70 -8.60
C ASN A 35 16.49 25.09 -8.23
N LEU A 36 16.12 25.91 -9.22
CA LEU A 36 15.51 27.22 -8.98
C LEU A 36 14.16 27.09 -8.26
N ILE A 37 13.27 26.22 -8.76
CA ILE A 37 11.95 25.97 -8.17
C ILE A 37 12.12 25.45 -6.74
N ARG A 38 13.01 24.48 -6.51
CA ARG A 38 13.29 23.96 -5.17
C ARG A 38 13.77 25.03 -4.20
N ALA A 39 14.67 25.92 -4.64
CA ALA A 39 15.22 26.97 -3.79
C ALA A 39 14.15 28.03 -3.41
N ILE A 40 13.31 28.42 -4.36
CA ILE A 40 12.33 29.49 -4.17
C ILE A 40 11.02 28.98 -3.54
N GLN A 41 10.52 27.83 -4.00
CA GLN A 41 9.20 27.30 -3.68
C GLN A 41 9.24 26.23 -2.57
N MET A 42 10.36 26.09 -1.85
CA MET A 42 10.54 25.08 -0.79
C MET A 42 9.41 25.08 0.24
N SER A 43 8.92 26.26 0.64
CA SER A 43 7.83 26.40 1.62
C SER A 43 6.49 25.82 1.13
N ARG A 44 6.27 25.77 -0.19
CA ARG A 44 5.09 25.13 -0.80
C ARG A 44 5.33 23.64 -1.00
N LEU A 45 6.51 23.26 -1.51
CA LEU A 45 6.86 21.86 -1.77
C LEU A 45 6.91 21.02 -0.49
N SER A 46 7.46 21.57 0.60
CA SER A 46 7.59 20.89 1.90
C SER A 46 6.26 20.58 2.59
N LYS A 47 5.15 21.19 2.14
CA LYS A 47 3.81 20.86 2.64
C LYS A 47 3.31 19.52 2.11
N ILE A 48 3.83 19.06 0.97
CA ILE A 48 3.47 17.76 0.41
C ILE A 48 4.12 16.67 1.25
N LYS A 49 3.27 15.82 1.82
CA LYS A 49 3.68 14.70 2.67
C LYS A 49 3.73 13.39 1.91
N THR A 50 2.82 13.23 0.95
CA THR A 50 2.66 11.98 0.20
C THR A 50 2.49 12.25 -1.29
N ILE A 51 3.16 11.45 -2.11
CA ILE A 51 2.94 11.37 -3.57
C ILE A 51 2.45 9.96 -3.87
N ARG A 52 1.28 9.85 -4.48
CA ARG A 52 0.62 8.58 -4.77
C ARG A 52 0.46 8.41 -6.27
N TYR A 53 0.94 7.29 -6.79
CA TYR A 53 0.67 6.83 -8.14
C TYR A 53 -0.59 5.95 -8.13
N GLY A 54 -1.52 6.20 -9.04
CA GLY A 54 -2.65 5.37 -9.38
C GLY A 54 -2.46 4.86 -10.81
N LEU A 55 -2.26 3.55 -10.95
CA LEU A 55 -2.19 2.87 -12.23
C LEU A 55 -3.47 2.07 -12.39
N SER A 56 -4.14 2.21 -13.52
CA SER A 56 -5.35 1.45 -13.87
C SER A 56 -5.21 0.90 -15.29
N ASP A 57 -6.15 0.03 -15.68
CA ASP A 57 -6.31 -0.48 -17.05
C ASP A 57 -6.50 0.65 -18.10
N SER A 58 -6.71 1.90 -17.67
CA SER A 58 -6.69 3.05 -18.57
C SER A 58 -5.27 3.37 -19.04
N GLU A 59 -5.14 3.95 -20.23
CA GLU A 59 -3.88 4.52 -20.74
C GLU A 59 -3.42 5.77 -19.94
N SER A 60 -3.91 5.97 -18.72
CA SER A 60 -3.60 7.12 -17.88
C SER A 60 -2.94 6.71 -16.57
N ILE A 61 -1.96 7.50 -16.16
CA ILE A 61 -1.29 7.43 -14.87
C ILE A 61 -1.81 8.60 -14.04
N ASP A 62 -2.46 8.28 -12.93
CA ASP A 62 -2.89 9.28 -11.97
C ASP A 62 -1.79 9.53 -10.94
N ILE A 63 -1.43 10.78 -10.70
CA ILE A 63 -0.46 11.18 -9.68
C ILE A 63 -1.11 12.18 -8.74
N CYS A 64 -1.23 11.81 -7.48
CA CYS A 64 -1.78 12.69 -6.45
C CYS A 64 -0.67 13.16 -5.52
N ALA A 65 -0.58 14.47 -5.28
CA ALA A 65 0.24 15.01 -4.19
C ALA A 65 -0.67 15.44 -3.05
N ILE A 66 -0.38 14.97 -1.83
CA ILE A 66 -1.26 15.08 -0.68
C ILE A 66 -0.54 15.84 0.43
N SER A 67 -1.25 16.81 1.01
CA SER A 67 -0.89 17.54 2.22
C SER A 67 -2.09 17.61 3.17
N ASP A 68 -1.90 18.16 4.37
CA ASP A 68 -2.97 18.27 5.37
C ASP A 68 -4.15 19.14 4.91
N THR A 69 -3.88 20.14 4.08
CA THR A 69 -4.86 21.17 3.69
C THR A 69 -5.12 21.24 2.18
N VAL A 70 -4.26 20.61 1.37
CA VAL A 70 -4.33 20.66 -0.09
C VAL A 70 -4.14 19.26 -0.66
N GLN A 71 -5.09 18.85 -1.50
CA GLN A 71 -4.94 17.68 -2.37
C GLN A 71 -4.76 18.18 -3.80
N MET A 72 -3.61 17.89 -4.40
CA MET A 72 -3.35 18.12 -5.82
C MET A 72 -3.54 16.81 -6.57
N TYR A 73 -4.15 16.91 -7.76
CA TYR A 73 -4.29 15.81 -8.70
C TYR A 73 -3.60 16.20 -10.00
N ILE A 74 -2.67 15.39 -10.47
CA ILE A 74 -2.06 15.48 -11.79
C ILE A 74 -2.45 14.19 -12.50
N GLY A 75 -3.27 14.27 -13.55
CA GLY A 75 -3.64 13.14 -14.39
C GLY A 75 -2.78 13.11 -15.65
N ILE A 76 -1.87 12.16 -15.78
CA ILE A 76 -1.06 12.03 -16.98
C ILE A 76 -1.70 10.98 -17.87
N GLY A 77 -2.48 11.41 -18.86
CA GLY A 77 -3.14 10.54 -19.83
C GLY A 77 -2.33 10.39 -21.11
N TYR A 78 -2.27 9.18 -21.67
CA TYR A 78 -1.99 9.00 -23.09
C TYR A 78 -3.28 9.19 -23.87
N ASP A 79 -3.23 10.04 -24.89
CA ASP A 79 -4.27 10.08 -25.91
C ASP A 79 -3.71 9.32 -27.12
N ALA A 80 -4.20 8.10 -27.38
CA ALA A 80 -3.99 7.41 -28.65
C ALA A 80 -4.76 8.09 -29.81
N TRP A 81 -5.63 9.06 -29.50
CA TRP A 81 -6.36 9.84 -30.48
C TRP A 81 -5.56 11.09 -30.87
N GLU A 82 -5.20 11.16 -32.16
CA GLU A 82 -4.81 12.39 -32.84
C GLU A 82 -5.93 13.44 -32.72
N ARG A 83 -6.02 14.15 -31.59
CA ARG A 83 -6.56 15.51 -31.64
C ARG A 83 -5.48 16.36 -32.29
N GLN A 84 -5.61 16.56 -33.60
CA GLN A 84 -4.69 17.29 -34.48
C GLN A 84 -4.41 18.75 -34.04
N ASP A 85 -5.06 19.24 -32.98
CA ASP A 85 -5.04 20.65 -32.57
C ASP A 85 -4.06 20.97 -31.44
N LEU A 86 -3.34 20.00 -30.87
CA LEU A 86 -2.42 20.25 -29.75
C LEU A 86 -1.02 19.66 -30.00
N ALA A 87 0.00 20.52 -29.88
CA ALA A 87 1.39 20.11 -30.03
C ALA A 87 1.82 19.25 -28.81
N PRO A 88 2.35 18.03 -29.04
CA PRO A 88 2.80 17.16 -27.97
C PRO A 88 3.94 17.81 -27.17
N MET A 89 3.96 17.63 -25.85
CA MET A 89 5.13 17.99 -25.04
C MET A 89 6.20 16.90 -25.19
N GLU A 90 7.40 17.23 -25.70
CA GLU A 90 8.53 16.27 -25.79
C GLU A 90 9.06 15.80 -24.42
N VAL A 91 8.45 16.21 -23.31
CA VAL A 91 8.88 15.88 -21.97
C VAL A 91 8.38 14.48 -21.60
N PHE A 92 9.32 13.53 -21.54
CA PHE A 92 9.12 12.08 -21.32
C PHE A 92 8.44 11.30 -22.46
N GLY A 93 8.27 11.89 -23.64
CA GLY A 93 7.55 11.21 -24.74
C GLY A 93 6.06 11.02 -24.47
N VAL A 94 5.45 11.92 -23.68
CA VAL A 94 4.04 11.90 -23.30
C VAL A 94 3.26 12.85 -24.20
N SER A 95 2.11 12.42 -24.74
CA SER A 95 1.29 13.30 -25.61
C SER A 95 0.49 14.35 -24.83
N ARG A 96 0.06 14.06 -23.59
CA ARG A 96 -0.78 14.95 -22.78
C ARG A 96 -0.48 14.89 -21.27
N VAL A 97 -0.53 16.04 -20.60
CA VAL A 97 -0.60 16.14 -19.14
C VAL A 97 -1.87 16.88 -18.80
N ASP A 98 -2.84 16.19 -18.21
CA ASP A 98 -4.08 16.80 -17.74
C ASP A 98 -4.00 17.09 -16.24
N THR A 99 -4.65 18.16 -15.83
CA THR A 99 -4.79 18.53 -14.41
C THR A 99 -6.15 18.09 -13.85
N PHE A 100 -6.96 17.41 -14.67
CA PHE A 100 -8.29 16.91 -14.34
C PHE A 100 -8.44 15.42 -14.65
N ARG A 101 -9.23 14.71 -13.84
CA ARG A 101 -9.57 13.29 -14.07
C ARG A 101 -10.27 13.13 -15.43
N PRO A 102 -9.72 12.38 -16.39
CA PRO A 102 -10.44 12.02 -17.59
C PRO A 102 -11.54 11.03 -17.22
N ASN A 103 -12.79 11.38 -17.49
CA ASN A 103 -13.96 10.55 -17.22
C ASN A 103 -14.33 9.67 -18.43
N ASN A 104 -13.35 9.31 -19.26
CA ASN A 104 -13.61 8.60 -20.51
C ASN A 104 -12.98 7.22 -20.47
N PHE A 105 -13.81 6.24 -20.15
CA PHE A 105 -13.55 4.84 -20.46
C PHE A 105 -13.79 4.64 -21.96
N SER A 106 -12.74 4.33 -22.71
CA SER A 106 -12.90 3.73 -24.04
C SER A 106 -11.97 2.54 -24.14
N GLU A 107 -12.51 1.43 -24.63
CA GLU A 107 -11.73 0.30 -25.12
C GLU A 107 -10.76 0.77 -26.19
N LYS A 108 -9.47 0.38 -26.10
CA LYS A 108 -8.56 0.12 -27.23
C LYS A 108 -7.15 -0.28 -26.77
N GLU A 109 -6.43 -0.83 -27.76
CA GLU A 109 -5.17 -1.59 -27.82
C GLU A 109 -4.20 -1.64 -26.63
N GLU A 110 -3.61 -2.82 -26.46
CA GLU A 110 -2.62 -3.18 -25.45
C GLU A 110 -1.38 -2.27 -25.55
N PHE A 111 -1.24 -1.37 -24.57
CA PHE A 111 -0.11 -0.47 -24.43
C PHE A 111 1.24 -1.23 -24.43
N ASP A 112 2.25 -0.72 -25.14
CA ASP A 112 3.63 -1.23 -25.08
C ASP A 112 4.21 -1.07 -23.66
N THR A 113 4.12 -2.14 -22.86
CA THR A 113 4.50 -2.22 -21.45
C THR A 113 5.89 -1.64 -21.13
N VAL A 114 6.83 -1.73 -22.10
CA VAL A 114 8.19 -1.21 -21.97
C VAL A 114 8.19 0.31 -21.93
N ARG A 115 7.48 0.96 -22.87
CA ARG A 115 7.34 2.42 -22.89
C ARG A 115 6.70 2.92 -21.59
N ARG A 116 5.69 2.22 -21.08
CA ARG A 116 4.92 2.65 -19.89
C ARG A 116 5.83 2.74 -18.70
N THR A 117 6.62 1.69 -18.53
CA THR A 117 7.63 1.57 -17.48
C THR A 117 8.63 2.71 -17.56
N ILE A 118 9.18 3.00 -18.75
CA ILE A 118 10.14 4.09 -18.95
C ILE A 118 9.53 5.44 -18.55
N ILE A 119 8.29 5.71 -18.95
CA ILE A 119 7.59 6.96 -18.63
C ILE A 119 7.33 7.08 -17.13
N ILE A 120 6.75 6.05 -16.50
CA ILE A 120 6.46 6.07 -15.05
C ILE A 120 7.77 6.27 -14.27
N GLU A 121 8.83 5.58 -14.66
CA GLU A 121 10.16 5.74 -14.05
C GLU A 121 10.73 7.16 -14.24
N GLY A 122 10.60 7.73 -15.45
CA GLY A 122 11.05 9.09 -15.76
C GLY A 122 10.33 10.15 -14.94
N ILE A 123 9.01 10.07 -14.86
CA ILE A 123 8.17 10.95 -14.04
C ILE A 123 8.52 10.78 -12.56
N HIS A 124 8.65 9.53 -12.10
CA HIS A 124 9.01 9.24 -10.73
C HIS A 124 10.36 9.84 -10.34
N ASN A 125 11.38 9.72 -11.19
CA ASN A 125 12.68 10.34 -10.94
C ASN A 125 12.59 11.88 -10.85
N CYS A 126 11.76 12.51 -11.70
CA CYS A 126 11.59 13.96 -11.64
C CYS A 126 10.87 14.43 -10.38
N LEU A 127 9.85 13.68 -9.94
CA LEU A 127 9.17 13.93 -8.67
C LEU A 127 10.10 13.69 -7.48
N LEU A 128 10.96 12.66 -7.55
CA LEU A 128 11.97 12.40 -6.53
C LEU A 128 13.01 13.52 -6.45
N ASP A 129 13.46 14.04 -7.59
CA ASP A 129 14.41 15.15 -7.65
C ASP A 129 13.79 16.47 -7.13
N LEU A 130 12.51 16.72 -7.42
CA LEU A 130 11.80 17.93 -7.00
C LEU A 130 11.47 17.91 -5.50
N PHE A 131 10.83 16.85 -5.04
CA PHE A 131 10.28 16.75 -3.68
C PHE A 131 11.23 16.10 -2.68
N GLY A 132 12.21 15.32 -3.14
CA GLY A 132 13.18 14.64 -2.30
C GLY A 132 12.66 13.33 -1.68
N SER A 133 13.58 12.55 -1.12
CA SER A 133 13.28 11.22 -0.58
C SER A 133 12.51 11.22 0.76
N SER A 134 12.38 12.37 1.42
CA SER A 134 11.64 12.50 2.68
C SER A 134 10.13 12.31 2.51
N VAL A 135 9.61 12.62 1.32
CA VAL A 135 8.19 12.44 0.99
C VAL A 135 7.83 10.96 0.98
N ASN A 136 6.62 10.64 1.41
CA ASN A 136 6.08 9.29 1.33
C ASN A 136 5.63 9.01 -0.11
N TYR A 137 6.27 8.07 -0.80
CA TYR A 137 5.82 7.65 -2.12
C TYR A 137 5.01 6.36 -2.02
N GLU A 138 3.82 6.37 -2.62
CA GLU A 138 2.88 5.25 -2.62
C GLU A 138 2.54 4.83 -4.04
N LEU A 139 2.42 3.53 -4.26
CA LEU A 139 2.05 2.95 -5.54
C LEU A 139 0.74 2.19 -5.39
N ARG A 140 -0.28 2.54 -6.16
CA ARG A 140 -1.53 1.79 -6.26
C ARG A 140 -1.73 1.33 -7.68
N SER A 141 -1.73 0.03 -7.91
CA SER A 141 -1.96 -0.58 -9.22
C SER A 141 -3.27 -1.35 -9.16
N TYR A 142 -4.23 -0.97 -9.99
CA TYR A 142 -5.47 -1.69 -10.27
C TYR A 142 -5.49 -2.23 -11.70
N ASP A 143 -4.32 -2.23 -12.33
CA ASP A 143 -4.09 -2.73 -13.66
C ASP A 143 -4.00 -4.26 -13.67
N ARG A 144 -4.39 -4.89 -14.77
CA ARG A 144 -4.12 -6.30 -15.06
C ARG A 144 -2.61 -6.59 -15.13
N GLN A 145 -1.82 -5.60 -15.50
CA GLN A 145 -0.37 -5.69 -15.56
C GLN A 145 0.27 -5.31 -14.22
N LEU A 146 1.38 -5.98 -13.91
CA LEU A 146 2.17 -5.65 -12.73
C LEU A 146 2.85 -4.29 -12.88
N PRO A 147 2.89 -3.47 -11.82
CA PRO A 147 3.48 -2.16 -11.90
C PRO A 147 5.01 -2.22 -11.99
N PRO A 148 5.65 -1.17 -12.54
CA PRO A 148 7.10 -1.11 -12.61
C PRO A 148 7.72 -1.00 -11.21
N SER A 149 8.97 -1.44 -11.08
CA SER A 149 9.71 -1.27 -9.84
C SER A 149 10.26 0.15 -9.71
N LEU A 150 9.77 0.89 -8.72
CA LEU A 150 10.15 2.28 -8.43
C LEU A 150 10.99 2.37 -7.14
N LYS A 151 11.83 3.39 -7.06
CA LYS A 151 12.69 3.64 -5.88
C LYS A 151 11.90 4.40 -4.81
N ASN A 152 12.34 4.34 -3.56
CA ASN A 152 11.78 5.12 -2.45
C ASN A 152 10.25 4.96 -2.25
N ILE A 153 9.66 3.83 -2.69
CA ILE A 153 8.26 3.50 -2.44
C ILE A 153 8.18 2.92 -1.02
N LYS A 154 7.37 3.53 -0.17
CA LYS A 154 7.12 3.03 1.19
C LYS A 154 5.89 2.15 1.27
N ASN A 155 4.89 2.42 0.43
CA ASN A 155 3.59 1.74 0.47
C ASN A 155 3.20 1.26 -0.94
N SER A 156 2.78 -0.01 -1.06
CA SER A 156 2.21 -0.56 -2.29
C SER A 156 0.82 -1.14 -2.07
N HIS A 157 -0.07 -0.91 -3.03
CA HIS A 157 -1.31 -1.65 -3.17
C HIS A 157 -1.35 -2.19 -4.61
N ILE A 158 -1.23 -3.50 -4.77
CA ILE A 158 -1.29 -4.16 -6.07
C ILE A 158 -2.56 -5.02 -6.10
N ALA A 159 -3.48 -4.64 -6.96
CA ALA A 159 -4.74 -5.30 -7.19
C ALA A 159 -4.71 -6.12 -8.48
N SER A 160 -5.76 -6.91 -8.70
CA SER A 160 -5.95 -7.72 -9.92
C SER A 160 -4.87 -8.79 -10.18
N LEU A 161 -4.33 -9.42 -9.13
CA LEU A 161 -3.24 -10.42 -9.20
C LEU A 161 -3.62 -11.80 -9.76
N ALA A 162 -4.70 -11.92 -10.55
CA ALA A 162 -5.19 -13.21 -11.05
C ALA A 162 -4.12 -13.96 -11.86
N GLY A 163 -3.69 -15.13 -11.39
CA GLY A 163 -2.71 -15.97 -12.10
C GLY A 163 -1.31 -15.38 -12.20
N THR A 164 -0.95 -14.45 -11.32
CA THR A 164 0.34 -13.76 -11.35
C THR A 164 1.50 -14.70 -10.97
N ASP A 165 2.59 -14.63 -11.74
CA ASP A 165 3.84 -15.33 -11.44
C ASP A 165 4.56 -14.71 -10.24
N ALA A 166 5.06 -15.56 -9.34
CA ALA A 166 5.69 -15.14 -8.09
C ALA A 166 6.95 -14.29 -8.33
N GLU A 167 7.80 -14.65 -9.30
CA GLU A 167 9.03 -13.91 -9.58
C GLU A 167 8.75 -12.56 -10.23
N LYS A 168 7.72 -12.49 -11.08
CA LYS A 168 7.26 -11.21 -11.65
C LYS A 168 6.73 -10.27 -10.56
N LEU A 169 5.93 -10.80 -9.62
CA LEU A 169 5.43 -10.01 -8.49
C LEU A 169 6.60 -9.53 -7.62
N GLU A 170 7.54 -10.41 -7.28
CA GLU A 170 8.73 -10.07 -6.49
C GLU A 170 9.57 -8.97 -7.19
N ALA A 171 9.66 -9.00 -8.52
CA ALA A 171 10.38 -8.00 -9.30
C ALA A 171 9.82 -6.58 -9.14
N CYS A 172 8.53 -6.42 -8.81
CA CYS A 172 7.92 -5.11 -8.55
C CYS A 172 8.58 -4.41 -7.35
N PHE A 173 9.07 -5.17 -6.38
CA PHE A 173 9.64 -4.66 -5.13
C PHE A 173 11.16 -4.47 -5.19
N ARG A 174 11.82 -4.84 -6.30
CA ARG A 174 13.30 -4.92 -6.39
C ARG A 174 14.02 -3.60 -6.08
N LYS A 175 13.47 -2.45 -6.50
CA LYS A 175 14.03 -1.11 -6.23
C LYS A 175 13.59 -0.50 -4.88
N SER A 176 12.59 -1.08 -4.23
CA SER A 176 12.11 -0.67 -2.90
C SER A 176 11.70 -1.92 -2.09
N PRO A 177 12.66 -2.74 -1.62
CA PRO A 177 12.36 -4.01 -0.97
C PRO A 177 11.86 -3.87 0.48
N HIS A 178 12.15 -2.74 1.12
CA HIS A 178 11.82 -2.48 2.52
C HIS A 178 10.60 -1.56 2.66
N GLN A 179 9.48 -1.99 2.08
CA GLN A 179 8.23 -1.24 2.19
C GLN A 179 7.60 -1.44 3.56
N GLU A 180 7.04 -0.37 4.11
CA GLU A 180 6.34 -0.39 5.40
C GLU A 180 4.99 -1.11 5.29
N TYR A 181 4.27 -0.87 4.19
CA TYR A 181 2.93 -1.41 3.96
C TYR A 181 2.79 -2.00 2.55
N ILE A 182 2.27 -3.22 2.48
CA ILE A 182 1.92 -3.88 1.23
C ILE A 182 0.50 -4.43 1.33
N ALA A 183 -0.31 -4.09 0.33
CA ALA A 183 -1.62 -4.68 0.11
C ALA A 183 -1.65 -5.40 -1.24
N LEU A 184 -2.10 -6.65 -1.22
CA LEU A 184 -2.28 -7.49 -2.39
C LEU A 184 -3.74 -7.91 -2.48
N ASP A 185 -4.38 -7.68 -3.62
CA ASP A 185 -5.72 -8.19 -3.88
C ASP A 185 -5.84 -8.78 -5.29
N GLY A 186 -6.79 -9.70 -5.46
CA GLY A 186 -6.99 -10.32 -6.76
C GLY A 186 -8.01 -11.46 -6.77
N MET A 187 -8.46 -11.78 -7.97
CA MET A 187 -9.36 -12.91 -8.24
C MET A 187 -8.52 -14.13 -8.67
N GLY A 188 -7.94 -14.83 -7.70
CA GLY A 188 -7.19 -16.06 -7.95
C GLY A 188 -6.06 -16.32 -6.96
N PRO A 189 -5.44 -17.51 -7.04
CA PRO A 189 -4.42 -17.93 -6.09
C PRO A 189 -3.15 -17.09 -6.23
N LEU A 190 -2.76 -16.44 -5.13
CA LEU A 190 -1.50 -15.73 -5.00
C LEU A 190 -0.38 -16.72 -4.62
N LYS A 191 0.75 -16.65 -5.32
CA LYS A 191 1.98 -17.36 -4.97
C LYS A 191 3.08 -16.34 -4.70
N LEU A 192 3.77 -16.51 -3.57
CA LEU A 192 4.93 -15.69 -3.21
C LEU A 192 6.22 -16.50 -3.40
N CYS A 193 7.31 -15.82 -3.72
CA CYS A 193 8.63 -16.44 -3.72
C CYS A 193 9.02 -16.95 -2.33
N ARG A 194 9.86 -17.98 -2.27
CA ARG A 194 10.48 -18.41 -1.02
C ARG A 194 11.31 -17.26 -0.46
N ASN A 195 11.07 -16.88 0.81
CA ASN A 195 11.69 -15.72 1.46
C ASN A 195 11.38 -14.37 0.80
N SER A 196 10.22 -14.24 0.15
CA SER A 196 9.75 -12.99 -0.45
C SER A 196 9.89 -11.79 0.49
N VAL A 197 10.32 -10.65 -0.06
CA VAL A 197 10.39 -9.37 0.67
C VAL A 197 9.02 -8.92 1.18
N ILE A 198 7.95 -9.37 0.53
CA ILE A 198 6.56 -9.07 0.89
C ILE A 198 6.24 -9.58 2.31
N ASN A 199 6.80 -10.73 2.70
CA ASN A 199 6.58 -11.30 4.04
C ASN A 199 7.39 -10.60 5.14
N GLN A 200 8.27 -9.66 4.77
CA GLN A 200 9.12 -8.91 5.70
C GLN A 200 8.59 -7.50 5.96
N THR A 201 7.54 -7.07 5.25
CA THR A 201 6.90 -5.78 5.46
C THR A 201 6.30 -5.68 6.87
N GLU A 202 6.17 -4.46 7.41
CA GLU A 202 5.59 -4.28 8.75
C GLU A 202 4.09 -4.59 8.74
N TYR A 203 3.39 -4.19 7.68
CA TYR A 203 1.95 -4.31 7.53
C TYR A 203 1.59 -4.97 6.20
N LEU A 204 1.07 -6.19 6.25
CA LEU A 204 0.66 -6.95 5.06
C LEU A 204 -0.84 -7.19 5.06
N ILE A 205 -1.49 -6.86 3.94
CA ILE A 205 -2.86 -7.26 3.64
C ILE A 205 -2.85 -8.14 2.39
N VAL A 206 -3.47 -9.31 2.47
CA VAL A 206 -3.69 -10.20 1.34
C VAL A 206 -5.17 -10.51 1.25
N SER A 207 -5.78 -10.13 0.13
CA SER A 207 -7.19 -10.33 -0.19
C SER A 207 -7.33 -11.00 -1.55
N CYS A 208 -6.90 -12.26 -1.63
CA CYS A 208 -6.89 -13.04 -2.87
C CYS A 208 -7.72 -14.31 -2.70
N PHE A 209 -8.79 -14.45 -3.49
CA PHE A 209 -9.63 -15.65 -3.46
C PHE A 209 -8.83 -16.90 -3.86
N GLU A 210 -9.18 -18.08 -3.34
CA GLU A 210 -8.45 -19.37 -3.57
C GLU A 210 -6.99 -19.41 -3.11
N THR A 211 -6.46 -18.34 -2.53
CA THR A 211 -5.08 -18.31 -2.04
C THR A 211 -4.91 -19.19 -0.82
N CYS A 212 -3.85 -20.00 -0.81
CA CYS A 212 -3.40 -20.72 0.38
C CYS A 212 -2.71 -19.73 1.33
N GLY A 213 -3.41 -19.31 2.37
CA GLY A 213 -2.88 -18.41 3.40
C GLY A 213 -1.88 -19.07 4.34
N ASP A 214 -1.76 -20.41 4.32
CA ASP A 214 -0.91 -21.16 5.26
C ASP A 214 0.57 -20.77 5.12
N ASP A 215 1.06 -20.69 3.90
CA ASP A 215 2.47 -20.36 3.63
C ASP A 215 2.77 -18.87 3.90
N ILE A 216 1.79 -18.00 3.65
CA ILE A 216 1.89 -16.57 3.95
C ILE A 216 2.00 -16.37 5.46
N LEU A 217 1.10 -16.98 6.24
CA LEU A 217 1.15 -16.87 7.70
C LEU A 217 2.48 -17.41 8.24
N ARG A 218 2.93 -18.60 7.80
CA ARG A 218 4.17 -19.24 8.31
C ARG A 218 5.44 -18.45 8.00
N SER A 219 5.45 -17.66 6.93
CA SER A 219 6.64 -16.93 6.48
C SER A 219 6.65 -15.45 6.87
N PHE A 220 5.52 -14.92 7.34
CA PHE A 220 5.39 -13.52 7.74
C PHE A 220 6.21 -13.19 9.00
N LYS A 221 6.91 -12.04 8.96
CA LYS A 221 7.81 -11.58 10.03
C LYS A 221 7.49 -10.17 10.55
N GLY A 222 6.46 -9.54 10.01
CA GLY A 222 6.06 -8.17 10.35
C GLY A 222 5.21 -8.07 11.61
N LYS A 223 4.55 -6.91 11.75
CA LYS A 223 3.76 -6.53 12.93
C LYS A 223 2.27 -6.80 12.75
N CYS A 224 1.74 -6.67 11.52
CA CYS A 224 0.32 -6.78 11.25
C CYS A 224 0.07 -7.59 9.98
N LEU A 225 -0.73 -8.64 10.08
CA LEU A 225 -1.11 -9.48 8.95
C LEU A 225 -2.62 -9.62 8.83
N ASN A 226 -3.16 -9.27 7.67
CA ASN A 226 -4.57 -9.42 7.34
C ASN A 226 -4.74 -10.35 6.15
N LEU A 227 -5.32 -11.51 6.41
CA LEU A 227 -5.65 -12.51 5.41
C LEU A 227 -7.16 -12.52 5.18
N ILE A 228 -7.59 -12.00 4.04
CA ILE A 228 -9.00 -11.81 3.70
C ILE A 228 -9.37 -12.74 2.57
N SER A 229 -10.46 -13.49 2.73
CA SER A 229 -10.98 -14.42 1.73
C SER A 229 -9.99 -15.50 1.29
N VAL A 230 -9.05 -15.90 2.16
CA VAL A 230 -8.05 -16.95 1.88
C VAL A 230 -8.49 -18.32 2.41
N HIS A 231 -7.91 -19.38 1.85
CA HIS A 231 -7.96 -20.71 2.44
C HIS A 231 -6.90 -20.82 3.55
N LEU A 232 -7.28 -21.37 4.71
CA LEU A 232 -6.34 -21.61 5.80
C LEU A 232 -6.75 -22.87 6.56
N GLN A 233 -5.78 -23.75 6.82
CA GLN A 233 -6.01 -24.96 7.59
C GLN A 233 -6.14 -24.65 9.08
N GLN A 234 -7.05 -25.35 9.75
CA GLN A 234 -7.21 -25.26 11.19
C GLN A 234 -5.90 -25.58 11.95
N SER A 235 -5.16 -26.60 11.48
CA SER A 235 -3.85 -26.98 12.05
C SER A 235 -2.84 -25.84 12.01
N THR A 236 -2.91 -24.96 11.02
CA THR A 236 -2.03 -23.80 10.90
C THR A 236 -2.35 -22.74 11.95
N ILE A 237 -3.63 -22.53 12.29
CA ILE A 237 -4.04 -21.63 13.39
C ILE A 237 -3.55 -22.18 14.73
N THR A 238 -3.79 -23.47 14.98
CA THR A 238 -3.31 -24.14 16.20
C THR A 238 -1.80 -24.03 16.34
N LYS A 239 -1.07 -24.32 15.24
CA LYS A 239 0.39 -24.20 15.23
C LYS A 239 0.84 -22.77 15.48
N PHE A 240 0.23 -21.78 14.84
CA PHE A 240 0.52 -20.36 15.07
C PHE A 240 0.42 -20.00 16.56
N LEU A 241 -0.69 -20.38 17.22
CA LEU A 241 -0.89 -20.10 18.64
C LEU A 241 0.15 -20.78 19.52
N ASN A 242 0.50 -22.04 19.22
CA ASN A 242 1.51 -22.79 19.95
C ASN A 242 2.93 -22.21 19.75
N ASP A 243 3.28 -21.84 18.52
CA ASP A 243 4.57 -21.24 18.19
C ASP A 243 4.72 -19.86 18.85
N TRP A 244 3.66 -19.04 18.87
CA TRP A 244 3.67 -17.75 19.57
C TRP A 244 3.73 -17.92 21.09
N LYS A 245 2.95 -18.86 21.64
CA LYS A 245 2.91 -19.16 23.07
C LYS A 245 4.26 -19.67 23.60
N SER A 246 4.91 -20.57 22.86
CA SER A 246 6.21 -21.13 23.22
C SER A 246 7.39 -20.23 22.86
N ASP A 247 7.13 -19.02 22.38
CA ASP A 247 8.13 -18.04 21.95
C ASP A 247 9.06 -18.54 20.82
N LEU A 248 8.59 -19.52 20.04
CA LEU A 248 9.30 -20.11 18.90
C LEU A 248 9.06 -19.33 17.59
N GLY A 249 8.00 -18.52 17.52
CA GLY A 249 7.71 -17.70 16.34
C GLY A 249 6.81 -16.49 16.64
N PHE A 250 6.68 -15.61 15.64
CA PHE A 250 5.74 -14.48 15.64
C PHE A 250 5.96 -13.44 16.75
N GLN A 251 7.18 -13.28 17.26
CA GLN A 251 7.50 -12.35 18.36
C GLN A 251 7.24 -10.87 17.98
N ASN A 252 7.43 -10.53 16.70
CA ASN A 252 7.15 -9.19 16.17
C ASN A 252 5.66 -8.92 15.93
N LEU A 253 4.85 -9.98 15.81
CA LEU A 253 3.45 -9.87 15.41
C LEU A 253 2.63 -9.26 16.56
N LYS A 254 1.91 -8.19 16.24
CA LYS A 254 1.00 -7.49 17.16
C LYS A 254 -0.46 -7.75 16.83
N PHE A 255 -0.79 -7.89 15.55
CA PHE A 255 -2.16 -8.10 15.08
C PHE A 255 -2.20 -9.13 13.96
N LEU A 256 -3.19 -10.02 14.03
CA LEU A 256 -3.52 -10.96 12.96
C LEU A 256 -5.03 -11.04 12.80
N SER A 257 -5.51 -10.81 11.59
CA SER A 257 -6.90 -11.00 11.19
C SER A 257 -6.97 -12.01 10.05
N ILE A 258 -7.86 -12.98 10.18
CA ILE A 258 -8.09 -14.00 9.16
C ILE A 258 -9.59 -14.10 8.93
N CYS A 259 -10.01 -13.88 7.69
CA CYS A 259 -11.36 -14.13 7.21
C CYS A 259 -11.31 -15.24 6.15
N HIS A 260 -11.85 -16.41 6.50
CA HIS A 260 -11.82 -17.62 5.68
C HIS A 260 -13.00 -17.66 4.69
N SER A 261 -12.73 -17.95 3.41
CA SER A 261 -13.73 -17.93 2.34
C SER A 261 -14.37 -19.29 2.02
N TYR A 262 -13.89 -20.39 2.60
CA TYR A 262 -14.34 -21.74 2.22
C TYR A 262 -15.52 -22.26 3.06
N ASN A 263 -16.23 -23.24 2.49
CA ASN A 263 -17.43 -23.85 3.07
C ASN A 263 -17.17 -24.68 4.34
N LYS A 264 -15.91 -25.02 4.64
CA LYS A 264 -15.57 -25.82 5.82
C LYS A 264 -15.30 -24.91 7.01
N ASN A 265 -16.17 -24.99 8.00
CA ASN A 265 -16.00 -24.28 9.26
C ASN A 265 -14.85 -24.89 10.09
N TRP A 266 -14.14 -24.03 10.81
CA TRP A 266 -13.21 -24.48 11.84
C TRP A 266 -13.95 -25.01 13.07
N ASP A 267 -13.37 -26.03 13.70
CA ASP A 267 -13.80 -26.53 15.00
C ASP A 267 -13.17 -25.66 16.10
N ILE A 268 -13.99 -24.76 16.63
CA ILE A 268 -13.59 -23.80 17.66
C ILE A 268 -13.14 -24.52 18.94
N ALA A 269 -13.83 -25.60 19.34
CA ALA A 269 -13.51 -26.31 20.57
C ALA A 269 -12.14 -26.98 20.45
N LYS A 270 -11.90 -27.62 19.30
CA LYS A 270 -10.61 -28.24 19.01
C LYS A 270 -9.46 -27.24 18.92
N ILE A 271 -9.65 -26.07 18.30
CA ILE A 271 -8.61 -25.03 18.30
C ILE A 271 -8.29 -24.59 19.74
N MET A 272 -9.31 -24.37 20.57
CA MET A 272 -9.11 -23.95 21.95
C MET A 272 -8.36 -25.00 22.77
N GLU A 273 -8.74 -26.28 22.63
CA GLU A 273 -8.09 -27.42 23.29
C GLU A 273 -6.63 -27.56 22.84
N ASP A 274 -6.38 -27.67 21.53
CA ASP A 274 -5.06 -27.95 20.97
C ASP A 274 -4.06 -26.78 21.14
N SER A 275 -4.56 -25.55 21.31
CA SER A 275 -3.71 -24.36 21.57
C SER A 275 -3.55 -24.03 23.05
N GLY A 276 -4.33 -24.68 23.93
CA GLY A 276 -4.41 -24.33 25.34
C GLY A 276 -4.95 -22.91 25.61
N ALA A 277 -5.72 -22.35 24.68
CA ALA A 277 -6.37 -21.06 24.84
C ALA A 277 -7.41 -21.11 25.97
N ARG A 278 -7.45 -20.05 26.78
CA ARG A 278 -8.26 -19.98 28.00
C ARG A 278 -9.37 -18.95 27.86
N ARG A 279 -10.31 -18.97 28.81
CA ARG A 279 -11.44 -18.05 28.86
C ARG A 279 -11.49 -17.31 30.19
N LEU A 280 -11.63 -15.99 30.12
CA LEU A 280 -11.91 -15.12 31.26
C LEU A 280 -13.38 -15.24 31.69
N LEU A 281 -13.65 -14.94 32.96
CA LEU A 281 -15.01 -14.83 33.49
C LEU A 281 -15.75 -13.70 32.76
N ASP A 282 -15.15 -12.52 32.79
CA ASP A 282 -15.66 -11.30 32.16
C ASP A 282 -15.07 -11.08 30.76
N TYR A 283 -15.67 -10.16 30.02
CA TYR A 283 -15.17 -9.79 28.70
C TYR A 283 -14.19 -8.63 28.76
N THR A 284 -13.28 -8.64 27.79
CA THR A 284 -12.32 -7.58 27.56
C THR A 284 -12.64 -6.92 26.23
N VAL A 285 -12.59 -5.59 26.22
CA VAL A 285 -12.69 -4.76 25.01
C VAL A 285 -11.29 -4.28 24.68
N LEU A 286 -10.83 -4.61 23.48
CA LEU A 286 -9.57 -4.13 22.91
C LEU A 286 -9.86 -3.11 21.82
N LYS A 287 -9.14 -1.99 21.85
CA LYS A 287 -9.13 -0.99 20.78
C LYS A 287 -7.72 -0.81 20.24
N TRP A 288 -7.59 -0.79 18.92
CA TRP A 288 -6.32 -0.51 18.25
C TRP A 288 -6.55 0.17 16.91
N LYS A 289 -5.47 0.67 16.31
CA LYS A 289 -5.48 1.24 14.96
C LYS A 289 -4.78 0.29 14.00
N GLU A 290 -5.40 0.08 12.85
CA GLU A 290 -4.90 -0.80 11.80
C GLU A 290 -4.91 -0.08 10.46
N ARG A 291 -3.91 -0.35 9.60
CA ARG A 291 -3.92 0.16 8.23
C ARG A 291 -5.07 -0.48 7.44
N ARG A 292 -5.89 0.33 6.76
CA ARG A 292 -7.01 -0.16 5.95
C ARG A 292 -6.54 -0.41 4.51
N LEU A 293 -7.11 -1.45 3.88
CA LEU A 293 -7.14 -1.54 2.43
C LEU A 293 -7.85 -0.31 1.87
N SER A 294 -7.11 0.56 1.19
CA SER A 294 -7.69 1.76 0.60
C SER A 294 -8.51 1.38 -0.62
N THR A 295 -9.80 1.70 -0.61
CA THR A 295 -10.60 1.70 -1.84
C THR A 295 -10.48 3.06 -2.52
N VAL A 296 -10.76 3.13 -3.83
CA VAL A 296 -10.78 4.38 -4.61
C VAL A 296 -11.65 5.47 -3.94
N SER A 297 -12.64 5.05 -3.14
CA SER A 297 -13.61 5.90 -2.44
C SER A 297 -13.22 6.26 -1.00
N SER A 298 -12.26 5.56 -0.38
CA SER A 298 -11.84 5.89 0.99
C SER A 298 -10.84 7.04 0.96
N GLY A 299 -11.19 8.16 1.61
CA GLY A 299 -10.29 9.29 1.81
C GLY A 299 -9.03 8.95 2.62
N HIS A 300 -8.29 10.00 3.01
CA HIS A 300 -6.93 9.95 3.58
C HIS A 300 -6.75 9.22 4.93
N ASN A 301 -7.79 8.62 5.50
CA ASN A 301 -7.65 7.83 6.73
C ASN A 301 -7.09 6.45 6.39
N GLU A 302 -5.76 6.39 6.31
CA GLU A 302 -4.96 5.16 6.20
C GLU A 302 -5.19 4.24 7.41
N TRP A 303 -5.59 4.80 8.55
CA TRP A 303 -5.80 4.08 9.79
C TRP A 303 -7.29 3.96 10.14
N LYS A 304 -7.72 2.75 10.47
CA LYS A 304 -9.06 2.45 10.97
C LYS A 304 -8.97 2.00 12.42
N GLU A 305 -9.82 2.58 13.27
CA GLU A 305 -10.01 2.06 14.62
C GLU A 305 -10.73 0.71 14.55
N ARG A 306 -10.18 -0.26 15.27
CA ARG A 306 -10.71 -1.60 15.42
C ARG A 306 -11.08 -1.83 16.87
N LEU A 307 -12.11 -2.65 17.02
CA LEU A 307 -12.64 -3.06 18.31
C LEU A 307 -12.75 -4.58 18.31
N LEU A 308 -12.24 -5.22 19.35
CA LEU A 308 -12.45 -6.63 19.62
C LEU A 308 -13.03 -6.80 21.01
N VAL A 309 -14.17 -7.48 21.09
CA VAL A 309 -14.75 -7.91 22.37
C VAL A 309 -14.53 -9.41 22.49
N THR A 310 -13.75 -9.84 23.47
CA THR A 310 -13.47 -11.26 23.67
C THR A 310 -13.25 -11.61 25.13
N ARG A 311 -13.45 -12.90 25.43
CA ARG A 311 -13.08 -13.51 26.71
C ARG A 311 -11.90 -14.46 26.55
N LYS A 312 -11.48 -14.75 25.31
CA LYS A 312 -10.51 -15.78 25.01
C LYS A 312 -9.12 -15.18 24.93
N TYR A 313 -8.13 -15.86 25.48
CA TYR A 313 -6.75 -15.38 25.52
C TYR A 313 -5.75 -16.54 25.56
N VAL A 314 -4.50 -16.21 25.25
CA VAL A 314 -3.31 -17.07 25.38
C VAL A 314 -2.21 -16.24 26.04
N ASP A 315 -1.51 -16.82 27.00
CA ASP A 315 -0.34 -16.22 27.63
C ASP A 315 0.91 -16.85 27.04
N ARG A 316 1.91 -16.03 26.70
CA ARG A 316 3.21 -16.51 26.24
C ARG A 316 4.01 -17.04 27.44
N ASP A 317 4.63 -18.20 27.26
CA ASP A 317 5.31 -18.93 28.32
C ASP A 317 6.62 -18.26 28.76
N SER A 318 7.27 -17.49 27.87
CA SER A 318 8.58 -16.88 28.14
C SER A 318 8.53 -15.60 28.99
N ASP A 319 7.54 -14.73 28.76
CA ASP A 319 7.44 -13.40 29.36
C ASP A 319 6.07 -13.09 30.00
N GLY A 320 5.11 -14.00 29.89
CA GLY A 320 3.74 -13.79 30.36
C GLY A 320 2.94 -12.77 29.54
N GLU A 321 3.44 -12.35 28.37
CA GLU A 321 2.70 -11.45 27.48
C GLU A 321 1.39 -12.11 27.06
N ARG A 322 0.28 -11.39 27.25
CA ARG A 322 -1.07 -11.89 26.94
C ARG A 322 -1.50 -11.45 25.56
N ALA A 323 -1.96 -12.40 24.74
CA ALA A 323 -2.70 -12.13 23.53
C ALA A 323 -4.16 -12.51 23.68
N PHE A 324 -5.03 -11.67 23.14
CA PHE A 324 -6.47 -11.87 23.11
C PHE A 324 -6.87 -12.41 21.74
N VAL A 325 -7.74 -13.41 21.75
CA VAL A 325 -8.15 -14.09 20.52
C VAL A 325 -9.66 -14.06 20.35
N HIS A 326 -10.11 -13.98 19.11
CA HIS A 326 -11.47 -14.29 18.74
C HIS A 326 -11.43 -15.42 17.72
N ILE A 327 -12.25 -16.43 17.96
CA ILE A 327 -12.31 -17.63 17.12
C ILE A 327 -13.78 -17.88 16.85
N SER A 328 -14.15 -17.77 15.58
CA SER A 328 -15.44 -18.11 15.03
C SER A 328 -15.26 -19.17 13.93
N PRO A 329 -16.34 -19.72 13.35
CA PRO A 329 -16.24 -20.74 12.31
C PRO A 329 -15.44 -20.32 11.07
N ARG A 330 -15.35 -19.00 10.80
CA ARG A 330 -14.73 -18.43 9.60
C ARG A 330 -13.82 -17.23 9.86
N GLU A 331 -13.75 -16.75 11.09
CA GLU A 331 -12.95 -15.59 11.45
C GLU A 331 -12.04 -15.91 12.63
N PHE A 332 -10.80 -15.45 12.51
CA PHE A 332 -9.83 -15.53 13.58
C PHE A 332 -9.19 -14.16 13.74
N TYR A 333 -9.21 -13.64 14.96
CA TYR A 333 -8.49 -12.43 15.33
C TYR A 333 -7.55 -12.74 16.47
N PHE A 334 -6.36 -12.13 16.42
CA PHE A 334 -5.35 -12.23 17.45
C PHE A 334 -4.75 -10.84 17.65
N VAL A 335 -4.72 -10.40 18.91
CA VAL A 335 -4.27 -9.07 19.30
C VAL A 335 -3.39 -9.20 20.54
N VAL A 336 -2.13 -8.75 20.43
CA VAL A 336 -1.23 -8.71 21.57
C VAL A 336 -1.65 -7.58 22.51
N GLY A 337 -1.88 -7.89 23.78
CA GLY A 337 -2.46 -6.97 24.76
C GLY A 337 -1.63 -5.69 24.97
N SER A 338 -0.30 -5.79 24.92
CA SER A 338 0.61 -4.63 25.02
C SER A 338 0.48 -3.64 23.86
N SER A 339 -0.17 -4.04 22.76
CA SER A 339 -0.31 -3.26 21.54
C SER A 339 -1.72 -2.68 21.35
N ALA A 340 -2.60 -2.83 22.34
CA ALA A 340 -3.97 -2.35 22.29
C ALA A 340 -4.38 -1.64 23.58
N GLU A 341 -5.33 -0.73 23.47
CA GLU A 341 -6.02 -0.16 24.63
C GLU A 341 -7.01 -1.19 25.16
N ILE A 342 -6.90 -1.52 26.45
CA ILE A 342 -7.68 -2.58 27.08
C ILE A 342 -8.65 -1.97 28.10
N THR A 343 -9.93 -2.32 27.98
CA THR A 343 -10.96 -2.04 28.99
C THR A 343 -11.62 -3.34 29.41
N ASN A 344 -11.64 -3.64 30.70
CA ASN A 344 -12.32 -4.82 31.24
C ASN A 344 -13.78 -4.48 31.55
N GLY A 345 -14.70 -5.29 31.04
CA GLY A 345 -16.11 -5.24 31.42
C GLY A 345 -16.32 -5.83 32.81
N ARG A 346 -17.40 -5.42 33.46
CA ARG A 346 -17.95 -6.11 34.65
C ARG A 346 -19.02 -7.11 34.25
#